data_AF-A0AAW0ZHQ4-F1
#
_entry.id   AF-A0AAW0ZHQ4-F1
#
_cell.length_a   1.000
_cell.length_b   1.000
_cell.length_c   1.000
_cell.angle_alpha   90.00
_cell.angle_beta   90.00
_cell.angle_gamma   90.00
#
_symmetry.space_group_name_H-M   'P 1'
#
loop_
_entity.id
_entity.type
_entity.pdbx_description
1 polymer ?
#
loop_
_entity_poly.entity_id
_entity_poly.type
_entity_poly.pdbx_seq_one_letter_code
_entity_poly.pdbx_strand_id
1 'polypeptide(L)'
;MEITRLHKYYRSYNSGPQWLLYQYLLADAKLRHMFDLGPLCGVVTFVTLLMTLIVIVCSLVSAKATVSNQKNFLELQKEADKKIPRRRSMADIRPIYNCIHKHLQQTDVFQEKAKKMLGKERLELEILCSRINCINKLLKPETQTEWRRSRLRKVYYRPININSAASK
;
A
#
# COMPACT_ATOMS: atom_id res chain seq x y z
N MET A 1 -16.97 -36.94 70.41
CA MET A 1 -17.19 -36.66 71.85
C MET A 1 -17.86 -35.30 72.12
N GLU A 2 -17.91 -34.36 71.15
CA GLU A 2 -18.51 -33.03 71.33
C GLU A 2 -20.05 -33.01 71.16
N ILE A 3 -20.60 -33.86 70.29
CA ILE A 3 -22.04 -33.87 69.95
C ILE A 3 -22.91 -34.19 71.18
N THR A 4 -22.46 -35.09 72.05
CA THR A 4 -23.18 -35.46 73.27
C THR A 4 -23.15 -34.35 74.33
N ARG A 5 -22.10 -33.52 74.37
CA ARG A 5 -22.02 -32.33 75.25
C ARG A 5 -22.94 -31.19 74.75
N LEU A 6 -22.94 -30.93 73.44
CA LEU A 6 -23.84 -29.95 72.82
C LEU A 6 -25.31 -30.31 73.02
N HIS A 7 -25.66 -31.59 72.85
CA HIS A 7 -27.03 -32.06 73.07
C HIS A 7 -27.48 -31.85 74.52
N LYS A 8 -26.58 -32.06 75.50
CA LYS A 8 -26.90 -31.88 76.93
C LYS A 8 -27.16 -30.42 77.29
N TYR A 9 -26.46 -29.47 76.64
CA TYR A 9 -26.60 -28.04 76.93
C TYR A 9 -27.87 -27.39 76.34
N TYR A 10 -28.33 -27.85 75.18
CA TYR A 10 -29.45 -27.24 74.46
C TYR A 10 -30.78 -28.01 74.59
N ARG A 11 -30.80 -29.13 75.33
CA ARG A 11 -31.97 -30.02 75.52
C ARG A 11 -33.23 -29.33 76.05
N SER A 12 -33.10 -28.20 76.73
CA SER A 12 -34.23 -27.54 77.44
C SER A 12 -34.99 -26.51 76.59
N TYR A 13 -34.49 -26.13 75.41
CA TYR A 13 -35.07 -25.03 74.62
C TYR A 13 -35.67 -25.57 73.31
N ASN A 14 -36.97 -25.89 73.34
CA ASN A 14 -37.66 -26.53 72.21
C ASN A 14 -38.19 -25.58 71.13
N SER A 15 -38.11 -24.25 71.30
CA SER A 15 -38.77 -23.32 70.37
C SER A 15 -38.19 -21.89 70.32
N GLY A 16 -36.93 -21.69 70.70
CA GLY A 16 -36.27 -20.37 70.71
C GLY A 16 -35.17 -20.19 69.63
N PRO A 17 -34.59 -18.98 69.48
CA PRO A 17 -33.45 -18.74 68.58
C PRO A 17 -32.23 -19.63 68.92
N GLN A 18 -32.09 -20.06 70.17
CA GLN A 18 -31.09 -21.05 70.59
C GLN A 18 -31.33 -22.45 70.01
N TRP A 19 -32.57 -22.81 69.67
CA TRP A 19 -32.88 -24.07 68.98
C TRP A 19 -32.43 -24.03 67.51
N LEU A 20 -32.60 -22.89 66.84
CA LEU A 20 -32.07 -22.67 65.49
C LEU A 20 -30.54 -22.70 65.48
N LEU A 21 -29.90 -22.09 66.48
CA LEU A 21 -28.46 -22.14 66.66
C LEU A 21 -27.97 -23.59 66.88
N TYR A 22 -28.71 -24.37 67.67
CA TYR A 22 -28.44 -25.79 67.89
C TYR A 22 -28.60 -26.62 66.60
N GLN A 23 -29.66 -26.40 65.81
CA GLN A 23 -29.87 -27.03 64.50
C GLN A 23 -28.72 -26.72 63.53
N TYR A 24 -28.27 -25.45 63.48
CA TYR A 24 -27.15 -25.03 62.64
C TYR A 24 -25.83 -25.70 63.05
N LEU A 25 -25.51 -25.70 64.36
CA LEU A 25 -24.30 -26.35 64.89
C LEU A 25 -24.31 -27.87 64.67
N LEU A 26 -25.49 -28.51 64.78
CA LEU A 26 -25.65 -29.94 64.53
C LEU A 26 -25.49 -30.27 63.04
N ALA A 27 -26.04 -29.44 62.16
CA ALA A 27 -25.90 -29.58 60.71
C ALA A 27 -24.44 -29.39 60.27
N ASP A 28 -23.75 -28.37 60.82
CA ASP A 28 -22.32 -28.13 60.59
C ASP A 28 -21.46 -29.31 61.07
N ALA A 29 -21.73 -29.85 62.27
CA ALA A 29 -21.03 -31.03 62.78
C ALA A 29 -21.27 -32.28 61.91
N LYS A 30 -22.49 -32.48 61.40
CA LYS A 30 -22.80 -33.58 60.46
C LYS A 30 -22.11 -33.41 59.12
N LEU A 31 -22.09 -32.20 58.57
CA LEU A 31 -21.37 -31.90 57.33
C LEU A 31 -19.87 -32.16 57.49
N ARG A 32 -19.26 -31.71 58.59
CA ARG A 32 -17.84 -31.96 58.87
C ARG A 32 -17.52 -33.45 58.94
N HIS A 33 -18.41 -34.26 59.52
CA HIS A 33 -18.24 -35.71 59.60
C HIS A 33 -18.50 -36.42 58.25
N MET A 34 -19.43 -35.95 57.42
CA MET A 34 -19.71 -36.59 56.12
C MET A 34 -18.59 -36.37 55.09
N PHE A 35 -17.81 -35.30 55.25
CA PHE A 35 -16.73 -34.96 54.32
C PHE A 35 -15.32 -35.23 54.89
N ASP A 36 -15.19 -35.89 56.05
CA ASP A 36 -13.92 -36.14 56.77
C ASP A 36 -13.05 -34.88 56.91
N LEU A 37 -13.69 -33.75 57.21
CA LEU A 37 -13.07 -32.44 57.24
C LEU A 37 -12.51 -32.15 58.65
N GLY A 38 -11.20 -31.94 58.75
CA GLY A 38 -10.54 -31.49 59.99
C GLY A 38 -11.04 -30.11 60.49
N PRO A 39 -10.66 -29.69 61.72
CA PRO A 39 -11.24 -28.51 62.39
C PRO A 39 -11.03 -27.17 61.64
N LEU A 40 -10.10 -27.10 60.69
CA LEU A 40 -9.81 -25.94 59.85
C LEU A 40 -10.55 -25.95 58.49
N CYS A 41 -11.16 -27.07 58.10
CA CYS A 41 -11.70 -27.23 56.75
C CYS A 41 -12.98 -26.43 56.48
N GLY A 42 -13.80 -26.14 57.49
CA GLY A 42 -15.02 -25.34 57.30
C GLY A 42 -14.75 -23.92 56.80
N VAL A 43 -13.64 -23.32 57.26
CA VAL A 43 -13.22 -22.00 56.80
C VAL A 43 -12.72 -22.08 55.36
N VAL A 44 -11.93 -23.11 55.04
CA VAL A 44 -11.40 -23.33 53.69
C VAL A 44 -12.53 -23.57 52.69
N THR A 45 -13.50 -24.44 53.02
CA THR A 45 -14.66 -24.68 52.15
C THR A 45 -15.50 -23.42 51.97
N PHE A 46 -15.77 -22.66 53.03
CA PHE A 46 -16.47 -21.37 52.93
C PHE A 46 -15.74 -20.36 52.03
N VAL A 47 -14.42 -20.20 52.20
CA VAL A 47 -13.60 -19.31 51.37
C VAL A 47 -13.61 -19.77 49.92
N THR A 48 -13.46 -21.07 49.65
CA THR A 48 -13.52 -21.59 48.28
C THR A 48 -14.90 -21.39 47.64
N LEU A 49 -16.00 -21.56 48.39
CA LEU A 49 -17.36 -21.30 47.93
C LEU A 49 -17.60 -19.83 47.60
N LEU A 50 -17.02 -18.93 48.40
CA LEU A 50 -17.12 -17.50 48.18
C LEU A 50 -16.31 -17.08 46.93
N MET A 51 -15.11 -17.65 46.75
CA MET A 51 -14.30 -17.44 45.55
C MET A 51 -14.96 -18.01 44.28
N THR A 52 -15.58 -19.19 44.35
CA THR A 52 -16.31 -19.75 43.19
C THR A 52 -17.54 -18.91 42.85
N LEU A 53 -18.28 -18.41 43.84
CA LEU A 53 -19.37 -17.46 43.61
C LEU A 53 -18.88 -16.17 42.93
N ILE A 54 -17.76 -15.60 43.37
CA ILE A 54 -17.16 -14.42 42.72
C ILE A 54 -16.82 -14.72 41.26
N VAL A 55 -16.18 -15.86 40.98
CA VAL A 55 -15.82 -16.25 39.60
C VAL A 55 -17.07 -16.44 38.74
N ILE A 56 -18.14 -17.03 39.28
CA ILE A 56 -19.41 -17.21 38.56
C ILE A 56 -20.05 -15.85 38.25
N VAL A 57 -20.10 -14.93 39.21
CA VAL A 57 -20.66 -13.58 38.99
C VAL A 57 -19.81 -12.80 37.98
N CYS A 58 -18.47 -12.84 38.11
CA CYS A 58 -17.56 -12.19 37.17
C CYS A 58 -17.68 -12.74 35.75
N SER A 59 -17.84 -14.06 35.59
CA SER A 59 -18.01 -14.68 34.26
C SER A 59 -19.34 -14.29 33.61
N LEU A 60 -20.43 -14.21 34.38
CA LEU A 60 -21.73 -13.73 33.89
C LEU A 60 -21.69 -12.25 33.45
N VAL A 61 -21.06 -11.39 34.25
CA VAL A 61 -20.90 -9.96 33.89
C VAL A 61 -20.02 -9.81 32.66
N SER A 62 -18.92 -10.54 32.59
CA SER A 62 -18.00 -10.52 31.45
C SER A 62 -18.70 -11.00 30.16
N ALA A 63 -19.51 -12.07 30.24
CA ALA A 63 -20.29 -12.56 29.10
C ALA A 63 -21.33 -11.54 28.61
N LYS A 64 -21.99 -10.82 29.52
CA LYS A 64 -22.89 -9.73 29.13
C LYS A 64 -22.14 -8.57 28.47
N ALA A 65 -20.97 -8.22 28.99
CA ALA A 65 -20.13 -7.16 28.43
C ALA A 65 -19.62 -7.51 27.03
N THR A 66 -19.20 -8.76 26.78
CA THR A 66 -18.74 -9.18 25.44
C THR A 66 -19.88 -9.12 24.41
N VAL A 67 -21.08 -9.57 24.76
CA VAL A 67 -22.26 -9.48 23.88
C VAL A 67 -22.62 -8.02 23.57
N SER A 68 -22.57 -7.13 24.57
CA SER A 68 -22.82 -5.70 24.37
C SER A 68 -21.74 -5.07 23.47
N ASN A 69 -20.46 -5.37 23.72
CA ASN A 69 -19.36 -4.87 22.92
C ASN A 69 -19.41 -5.36 21.48
N GLN A 70 -19.85 -6.60 21.25
CA GLN A 70 -20.04 -7.14 19.91
C GLN A 70 -21.14 -6.41 19.13
N LYS A 71 -22.23 -6.01 19.81
CA LYS A 71 -23.27 -5.16 19.20
C LYS A 71 -22.72 -3.79 18.83
N ASN A 72 -22.01 -3.14 19.75
CA ASN A 72 -21.38 -1.83 19.49
C ASN A 72 -20.37 -1.91 18.33
N PHE A 73 -19.58 -2.99 18.27
CA PHE A 73 -18.64 -3.21 17.17
C PHE A 73 -19.35 -3.37 15.81
N LEU A 74 -20.45 -4.13 15.78
CA LEU A 74 -21.26 -4.31 14.56
C LEU A 74 -21.92 -2.99 14.11
N GLU A 75 -22.36 -2.15 15.04
CA GLU A 75 -22.91 -0.84 14.72
C GLU A 75 -21.84 0.11 14.18
N LEU A 76 -20.67 0.17 14.82
CA LEU A 76 -19.52 0.93 14.34
C LEU A 76 -19.06 0.45 12.97
N GLN A 77 -19.07 -0.86 12.72
CA GLN A 77 -18.74 -1.43 11.42
C GLN A 77 -19.75 -1.00 10.34
N LYS A 78 -21.05 -1.02 10.65
CA LYS A 78 -22.09 -0.54 9.72
C LYS A 78 -21.96 0.96 9.44
N GLU A 79 -21.61 1.77 10.43
CA GLU A 79 -21.35 3.20 10.23
C GLU A 79 -20.08 3.44 9.40
N ALA A 80 -19.01 2.67 9.65
CA ALA A 80 -17.79 2.72 8.86
C ALA A 80 -18.07 2.33 7.40
N ASP A 81 -18.83 1.27 7.16
CA ASP A 81 -19.20 0.84 5.79
C ASP A 81 -20.09 1.87 5.07
N LYS A 82 -20.95 2.60 5.80
CA LYS A 82 -21.71 3.73 5.22
C LYS A 82 -20.81 4.91 4.87
N LYS A 83 -19.82 5.24 5.72
CA LYS A 83 -18.92 6.39 5.56
C LYS A 83 -17.76 6.13 4.60
N ILE A 84 -17.40 4.87 4.33
CA ILE A 84 -16.31 4.49 3.45
C ILE A 84 -16.91 4.10 2.08
N PRO A 85 -16.99 5.00 1.09
CA PRO A 85 -17.55 4.68 -0.22
C PRO A 85 -16.48 4.01 -1.09
N ARG A 86 -15.72 3.02 -0.58
CA ARG A 86 -14.50 2.58 -1.27
C ARG A 86 -14.70 1.59 -2.41
N ARG A 87 -15.87 0.94 -2.55
CA ARG A 87 -16.07 -0.03 -3.67
C ARG A 87 -16.66 0.58 -4.93
N ARG A 88 -17.67 1.46 -4.82
CA ARG A 88 -18.31 2.05 -6.01
C ARG A 88 -17.48 3.18 -6.63
N SER A 89 -16.93 4.09 -5.83
CA SER A 89 -16.07 5.17 -6.33
C SER A 89 -14.80 4.66 -7.02
N MET A 90 -14.17 3.61 -6.48
CA MET A 90 -13.01 2.95 -7.11
C MET A 90 -13.37 2.25 -8.43
N ALA A 91 -14.60 1.74 -8.56
CA ALA A 91 -15.08 1.12 -9.80
C ALA A 91 -15.25 2.16 -10.91
N ASP A 92 -15.66 3.38 -10.57
CA ASP A 92 -15.83 4.49 -11.54
C ASP A 92 -14.49 5.13 -11.94
N ILE A 93 -13.51 5.16 -11.04
CA ILE A 93 -12.17 5.71 -11.31
C ILE A 93 -11.34 4.79 -12.22
N ARG A 94 -11.49 3.46 -12.07
CA ARG A 94 -10.72 2.46 -12.84
C ARG A 94 -10.84 2.59 -14.37
N PRO A 95 -12.03 2.75 -15.00
CA PRO A 95 -12.15 2.93 -16.44
C PRO A 95 -11.52 4.25 -16.91
N ILE A 96 -11.66 5.34 -16.14
CA ILE A 96 -11.07 6.64 -16.46
C ILE A 96 -9.54 6.54 -16.46
N TYR A 97 -8.96 5.93 -15.42
CA TYR A 97 -7.52 5.68 -15.34
C TYR A 97 -7.01 4.85 -16.53
N ASN A 98 -7.71 3.76 -16.87
CA ASN A 98 -7.33 2.92 -18.01
C ASN A 98 -7.40 3.66 -19.35
N CYS A 99 -8.40 4.52 -19.53
CA CYS A 99 -8.53 5.34 -20.73
C CYS A 99 -7.35 6.32 -20.87
N ILE A 100 -7.03 7.05 -19.79
CA ILE A 100 -5.90 7.98 -19.74
C ILE A 100 -4.59 7.24 -20.01
N HIS A 101 -4.38 6.09 -19.39
CA HIS A 101 -3.16 5.30 -19.57
C HIS A 101 -2.97 4.85 -21.03
N LYS A 102 -4.04 4.38 -21.69
CA LYS A 102 -4.00 4.02 -23.12
C LYS A 102 -3.67 5.21 -24.01
N HIS A 103 -4.26 6.38 -23.73
CA HIS A 103 -3.97 7.60 -24.49
C HIS A 103 -2.51 8.06 -24.32
N LEU A 104 -1.97 7.99 -23.10
CA LEU A 104 -0.56 8.30 -22.86
C LEU A 104 0.36 7.35 -23.63
N GLN A 105 0.09 6.04 -23.58
CA GLN A 105 0.87 5.05 -24.32
C GLN A 105 0.82 5.28 -25.85
N GLN A 106 -0.35 5.64 -26.39
CA GLN A 106 -0.47 6.00 -27.81
C GLN A 106 0.35 7.26 -28.13
N THR A 107 0.30 8.27 -27.25
CA THR A 107 1.03 9.54 -27.41
C THR A 107 2.54 9.31 -27.45
N ASP A 108 3.06 8.42 -26.61
CA ASP A 108 4.48 8.05 -26.62
C ASP A 108 4.91 7.45 -27.97
N VAL A 109 4.09 6.54 -28.53
CA VAL A 109 4.33 5.94 -29.85
C VAL A 109 4.29 6.98 -30.96
N PHE A 110 3.34 7.92 -30.90
CA PHE A 110 3.27 9.02 -31.87
C PHE A 110 4.49 9.94 -31.77
N GLN A 111 4.93 10.26 -30.56
CA GLN A 111 6.11 11.09 -30.34
C GLN A 111 7.38 10.43 -30.88
N GLU A 112 7.54 9.12 -30.67
CA GLU A 112 8.69 8.38 -31.19
C GLU A 112 8.69 8.34 -32.73
N LYS A 113 7.52 8.12 -33.35
CA LYS A 113 7.37 8.19 -34.81
C LYS A 113 7.68 9.58 -35.36
N ALA A 114 7.20 10.63 -34.71
CA ALA A 114 7.46 12.00 -35.10
C ALA A 114 8.96 12.35 -35.02
N LYS A 115 9.65 11.92 -33.95
CA LYS A 115 11.12 12.06 -33.84
C LYS A 115 11.86 11.38 -34.99
N LYS A 116 11.46 10.16 -35.36
CA LYS A 116 12.04 9.42 -36.49
C LYS A 116 11.81 10.15 -37.82
N MET A 117 10.61 10.68 -38.04
CA MET A 117 10.29 11.46 -39.24
C MET A 117 11.14 12.74 -39.31
N LEU A 118 11.20 13.52 -38.22
CA LEU A 118 12.04 14.72 -38.15
C LEU A 118 13.52 14.43 -38.43
N GLY A 119 14.02 13.28 -37.97
CA GLY A 119 15.37 12.82 -38.29
C GLY A 119 15.59 12.59 -39.80
N LYS A 120 14.60 12.03 -40.50
CA LYS A 120 14.68 11.82 -41.96
C LYS A 120 14.67 13.13 -42.72
N GLU A 121 13.71 14.02 -42.42
CA GLU A 121 13.61 15.35 -43.03
C GLU A 121 14.90 16.16 -42.83
N ARG A 122 15.48 16.08 -41.62
CA ARG A 122 16.77 16.73 -41.32
C ARG A 122 17.90 16.20 -42.22
N LEU A 123 17.98 14.89 -42.44
CA LEU A 123 18.99 14.30 -43.32
C LEU A 123 18.78 14.73 -44.78
N GLU A 124 17.54 14.79 -45.25
CA GLU A 124 17.23 15.28 -46.60
C GLU A 124 17.65 16.73 -46.78
N LEU A 125 17.37 17.59 -45.79
CA LEU A 125 17.81 18.98 -45.79
C LEU A 125 19.34 19.10 -45.79
N GLU A 126 20.05 18.25 -45.04
CA GLU A 126 21.52 18.25 -45.01
C GLU A 126 22.11 17.83 -46.36
N ILE A 127 21.52 16.82 -47.01
CA ILE A 127 21.89 16.41 -48.37
C ILE A 127 21.65 17.57 -49.35
N LEU A 128 20.50 18.24 -49.29
CA LEU A 128 20.22 19.39 -50.15
C LEU A 128 21.20 20.55 -49.91
N CYS A 129 21.51 20.86 -48.65
CA CYS A 129 22.51 21.87 -48.29
C CYS A 129 23.89 21.51 -48.83
N SER A 130 24.32 20.24 -48.72
CA SER A 130 25.60 19.79 -49.26
C SER A 130 25.66 19.91 -50.80
N ARG A 131 24.56 19.61 -51.50
CA ARG A 131 24.43 19.79 -52.96
C ARG A 131 24.52 21.26 -53.35
N ILE A 132 23.78 22.13 -52.66
CA ILE A 132 23.83 23.59 -52.87
C ILE A 132 25.24 24.11 -52.63
N ASN A 133 25.91 23.67 -51.56
CA ASN A 133 27.29 24.06 -51.28
C ASN A 133 28.27 23.59 -52.36
N CYS A 134 28.09 22.39 -52.90
CA CYS A 134 28.89 21.89 -54.02
C CYS A 134 28.67 22.75 -55.27
N ILE A 135 27.41 23.04 -55.62
CA ILE A 135 27.05 23.92 -56.73
C ILE A 135 27.67 25.31 -56.55
N ASN A 136 27.56 25.90 -55.35
CA ASN A 136 28.16 27.19 -55.03
C ASN A 136 29.68 27.18 -55.18
N LYS A 137 30.37 26.11 -54.79
CA LYS A 137 31.82 25.95 -55.01
C LYS A 137 32.16 25.88 -56.50
N LEU A 138 31.32 25.24 -57.32
CA LEU A 138 31.51 25.15 -58.77
C LEU A 138 31.20 26.47 -59.49
N LEU A 139 30.23 27.24 -58.99
CA LEU A 139 29.78 28.50 -59.56
C LEU A 139 30.66 29.69 -59.17
N LYS A 140 31.44 29.62 -58.07
CA LYS A 140 32.42 30.66 -57.72
C LYS A 140 33.52 30.73 -58.79
N PRO A 141 33.54 31.78 -59.64
CA PRO A 141 34.48 31.88 -60.76
C PRO A 141 35.89 32.29 -60.31
N GLU A 142 36.05 32.74 -59.07
CA GLU A 142 37.31 33.30 -58.54
C GLU A 142 38.42 32.24 -58.41
N THR A 143 38.08 30.97 -58.18
CA THR A 143 39.05 29.85 -58.11
C THR A 143 39.17 29.06 -59.42
N GLN A 144 38.39 29.38 -60.44
CA GLN A 144 38.33 28.62 -61.71
C GLN A 144 39.20 29.23 -62.82
N THR A 145 39.98 30.27 -62.51
CA THR A 145 40.83 30.97 -63.49
C THR A 145 42.04 30.14 -63.92
N GLU A 146 42.55 29.21 -63.09
CA GLU A 146 43.69 28.37 -63.46
C GLU A 146 43.31 27.19 -64.36
N TRP A 147 42.22 26.48 -64.05
CA TRP A 147 41.78 25.32 -64.84
C TRP A 147 41.16 25.68 -66.20
N ARG A 148 40.54 26.87 -66.34
CA ARG A 148 40.08 27.35 -67.66
C ARG A 148 41.20 27.97 -68.50
N ARG A 149 42.27 28.51 -67.89
CA ARG A 149 43.42 29.07 -68.64
C ARG A 149 44.22 28.00 -69.41
N SER A 150 44.25 26.76 -68.94
CA SER A 150 45.02 25.68 -69.58
C SER A 150 44.36 25.09 -70.84
N ARG A 151 43.07 25.35 -71.08
CA ARG A 151 42.34 24.85 -72.27
C ARG A 151 42.15 25.87 -73.39
N LEU A 152 42.60 27.12 -73.22
CA LEU A 152 42.65 28.06 -74.32
C LEU A 152 43.88 27.73 -75.19
N ARG A 153 43.63 27.51 -76.49
CA ARG A 153 44.65 27.19 -77.50
C ARG A 153 45.80 28.20 -77.37
N LYS A 154 47.01 27.74 -77.05
CA LYS A 154 48.22 28.58 -77.09
C LYS A 154 48.42 29.04 -78.53
N VAL A 155 47.95 30.24 -78.84
CA VAL A 155 48.23 30.90 -80.12
C VAL A 155 49.67 31.40 -80.04
N TYR A 156 50.58 30.67 -80.69
CA TYR A 156 51.95 31.13 -80.88
C TYR A 156 51.94 32.21 -81.96
N TYR A 157 52.11 33.48 -81.56
CA TYR A 157 52.35 34.54 -82.53
C TYR A 157 53.83 34.50 -82.94
N ARG A 158 54.10 34.31 -84.23
CA ARG A 158 55.45 34.47 -84.79
C ARG A 158 55.58 35.94 -85.24
N PRO A 159 56.48 36.75 -84.67
CA PRO A 159 56.68 38.11 -85.16
C PRO A 159 57.29 38.04 -86.56
N ILE A 160 56.59 38.59 -87.55
CA ILE A 160 57.11 38.79 -88.90
C ILE A 160 57.97 40.06 -88.84
N ASN A 161 59.29 39.90 -88.98
CA ASN A 161 60.20 41.03 -89.11
C ASN A 161 60.07 41.58 -90.54
N ILE A 162 59.39 42.72 -90.70
CA ILE A 162 59.08 43.34 -92.00
C ILE A 162 60.32 44.01 -92.63
N ASN A 163 61.47 44.06 -91.94
CA ASN A 163 62.61 44.90 -92.35
C ASN A 163 63.75 44.19 -93.10
N SER A 164 63.57 42.98 -93.64
CA SER A 164 64.67 42.25 -94.31
C SER A 164 64.41 41.78 -95.75
N ALA A 165 63.52 42.45 -96.49
CA ALA A 165 63.32 42.19 -97.92
C ALA A 165 63.42 43.46 -98.79
N ALA A 166 64.25 44.42 -98.37
CA ALA A 166 64.68 45.55 -99.19
C ALA A 166 66.21 45.54 -99.29
N SER A 167 66.76 44.68 -100.15
CA SER A 167 68.07 44.92 -100.79
C SER A 167 68.33 43.89 -101.89
N LYS A 168 68.13 44.35 -103.13
CA LYS A 168 68.82 44.03 -104.40
C LYS A 168 68.81 42.58 -104.90
#